data_AF-A0A2P8DBH0-F1
#
_entry.id   AF-A0A2P8DBH0-F1
#
_cell.length_a   1.000
_cell.length_b   1.000
_cell.length_c   1.000
_cell.angle_alpha   90.00
_cell.angle_beta   90.00
_cell.angle_gamma   90.00
#
_symmetry.space_group_name_H-M   'P 1'
#
loop_
_entity.id
_entity.type
_entity.pdbx_description
1 polymer ?
#
loop_
_entity_poly.entity_id
_entity_poly.type
_entity_poly.pdbx_seq_one_letter_code
_entity_poly.pdbx_strand_id
1 'polypeptide(L)'
;MATQWFLSELIFRIHDPSGKALNKFIKQLRLVSAETEKEAYQLALVRASQELDKLNNPPYKDMIWEFAGIGFIKNTDDQEEKTTEHLFDTIEEYPDAGAYMNQLRMRNEVIQMQIALTA
;
A
#
# COMPACT_ATOMS: atom_id res chain seq x y z
N MET A 1 -21.80 10.18 7.75
CA MET A 1 -20.89 11.15 8.43
C MET A 1 -20.31 12.06 7.35
N ALA A 2 -19.44 13.03 7.65
CA ALA A 2 -18.77 13.77 6.58
C ALA A 2 -17.61 12.94 6.03
N THR A 3 -17.50 12.80 4.71
CA THR A 3 -16.40 12.09 4.07
C THR A 3 -15.08 12.84 4.28
N GLN A 4 -14.03 12.12 4.62
CA GLN A 4 -12.68 12.62 4.89
C GLN A 4 -11.68 11.99 3.92
N TRP A 5 -10.51 12.60 3.80
CA TRP A 5 -9.42 12.05 3.01
C TRP A 5 -8.44 11.31 3.91
N PHE A 6 -7.98 10.17 3.43
CA PHE A 6 -6.95 9.37 4.08
C PHE A 6 -5.84 9.10 3.08
N LEU A 7 -4.60 9.23 3.55
CA LEU A 7 -3.41 8.84 2.80
C LEU A 7 -3.01 7.43 3.20
N SER A 8 -2.80 6.56 2.22
CA SER A 8 -2.32 5.19 2.41
C SER A 8 -1.05 4.92 1.61
N GLU A 9 -0.13 4.18 2.21
CA GLU A 9 1.05 3.64 1.54
C GLU A 9 0.82 2.16 1.21
N LEU A 10 0.69 1.85 -0.06
CA LEU A 10 0.58 0.48 -0.57
C LEU A 10 1.98 -0.02 -0.91
N ILE A 11 2.35 -1.19 -0.40
CA ILE A 11 3.68 -1.76 -0.60
C ILE A 11 3.56 -3.04 -1.41
N PHE A 12 4.34 -3.11 -2.47
CA PHE A 12 4.43 -4.26 -3.37
C PHE A 12 5.85 -4.80 -3.37
N ARG A 13 5.98 -6.12 -3.43
CA ARG A 13 7.26 -6.80 -3.58
C ARG A 13 7.43 -7.28 -5.01
N ILE A 14 8.66 -7.13 -5.53
CA ILE A 14 9.03 -7.59 -6.86
C ILE A 14 9.66 -8.97 -6.76
N HIS A 15 9.25 -9.86 -7.65
CA HIS A 15 9.84 -11.16 -7.89
C HIS A 15 10.35 -11.23 -9.34
N ASP A 16 11.43 -11.97 -9.56
CA ASP A 16 11.93 -12.21 -10.92
C ASP A 16 10.97 -13.13 -11.70
N PRO A 17 11.14 -13.29 -13.04
CA PRO A 17 10.28 -14.15 -13.85
C PRO A 17 10.26 -15.63 -13.44
N SER A 18 11.23 -16.09 -12.63
CA SER A 18 11.26 -17.45 -12.08
C SER A 18 10.47 -17.60 -10.78
N GLY A 19 9.91 -16.49 -10.25
CA GLY A 19 9.21 -16.44 -8.98
C GLY A 19 10.14 -16.30 -7.78
N LYS A 20 11.43 -15.98 -7.99
CA LYS A 20 12.35 -15.71 -6.90
C LYS A 20 12.16 -14.29 -6.42
N ALA A 21 11.89 -14.17 -5.13
CA ALA A 21 11.70 -12.87 -4.50
C ALA A 21 12.97 -12.02 -4.56
N LEU A 22 12.84 -10.82 -5.10
CA LEU A 22 13.91 -9.83 -5.10
C LEU A 22 13.90 -9.07 -3.78
N ASN A 23 15.00 -8.35 -3.55
CA ASN A 23 15.15 -7.41 -2.46
C ASN A 23 14.51 -6.04 -2.77
N LYS A 24 13.60 -5.98 -3.74
CA LYS A 24 13.03 -4.75 -4.27
C LYS A 24 11.56 -4.64 -3.95
N PHE A 25 11.16 -3.45 -3.54
CA PHE A 25 9.80 -3.10 -3.17
C PHE A 25 9.40 -1.81 -3.85
N ILE A 26 8.13 -1.69 -4.20
CA ILE A 26 7.54 -0.44 -4.63
C ILE A 26 6.58 0.03 -3.55
N LYS A 27 6.70 1.31 -3.20
CA LYS A 27 5.77 2.01 -2.33
C LYS A 27 4.94 2.96 -3.18
N GLN A 28 3.64 2.88 -3.06
CA GLN A 28 2.69 3.73 -3.77
C GLN A 28 1.85 4.50 -2.75
N LEU A 29 1.93 5.83 -2.79
CA LEU A 29 1.05 6.69 -2.01
C LEU A 29 -0.26 6.92 -2.75
N ARG A 30 -1.38 6.64 -2.07
CA ARG A 30 -2.73 6.75 -2.63
C ARG A 30 -3.66 7.44 -1.65
N LEU A 31 -4.47 8.35 -2.17
CA LEU A 31 -5.57 8.93 -1.43
C LEU A 31 -6.83 8.08 -1.55
N VAL A 32 -7.53 7.92 -0.43
CA VAL A 32 -8.85 7.31 -0.37
C VAL A 32 -9.80 8.25 0.38
N SER A 33 -11.03 8.36 -0.13
CA SER A 33 -12.09 9.14 0.50
C SER A 33 -13.01 8.18 1.23
N ALA A 34 -13.23 8.38 2.52
CA ALA A 34 -14.02 7.48 3.36
C ALA A 34 -14.64 8.23 4.54
N GLU A 35 -15.68 7.67 5.15
CA GLU A 35 -16.27 8.21 6.38
C GLU A 35 -15.52 7.77 7.64
N THR A 36 -14.85 6.61 7.58
CA THR A 36 -14.14 6.02 8.73
C THR A 36 -12.78 5.47 8.32
N GLU A 37 -11.87 5.33 9.28
CA GLU A 37 -10.55 4.72 9.07
C GLU A 37 -10.67 3.25 8.62
N LYS A 38 -11.67 2.52 9.13
CA LYS A 38 -11.99 1.15 8.72
C LYS A 38 -12.38 1.08 7.24
N GLU A 39 -13.27 1.96 6.81
CA GLU A 39 -13.67 2.06 5.41
C GLU A 39 -12.48 2.48 4.52
N ALA A 40 -11.69 3.44 4.97
CA ALA A 40 -10.47 3.87 4.27
C ALA A 40 -9.49 2.71 4.07
N TYR A 41 -9.30 1.87 5.10
CA TYR A 41 -8.45 0.69 5.01
C TYR A 41 -8.99 -0.35 4.03
N GLN A 42 -10.30 -0.61 4.06
CA GLN A 42 -10.94 -1.51 3.10
C GLN A 42 -10.79 -0.99 1.65
N LEU A 43 -10.98 0.31 1.44
CA LEU A 43 -10.79 0.93 0.13
C LEU A 43 -9.33 0.86 -0.32
N ALA A 44 -8.36 1.05 0.59
CA ALA A 44 -6.94 0.90 0.30
C ALA A 44 -6.59 -0.52 -0.15
N LEU A 45 -7.17 -1.55 0.48
CA LEU A 45 -7.01 -2.94 0.04
C LEU A 45 -7.61 -3.20 -1.35
N VAL A 46 -8.79 -2.63 -1.64
CA VAL A 46 -9.39 -2.72 -2.98
C VAL A 46 -8.49 -2.06 -4.03
N ARG A 47 -7.94 -0.88 -3.73
CA ARG A 47 -6.98 -0.19 -4.61
C ARG A 47 -5.71 -1.01 -4.80
N ALA A 48 -5.17 -1.63 -3.75
CA ALA A 48 -4.01 -2.49 -3.85
C ALA A 48 -4.24 -3.69 -4.78
N SER A 49 -5.43 -4.32 -4.71
CA SER A 49 -5.79 -5.41 -5.63
C SER A 49 -5.85 -4.93 -7.08
N GLN A 50 -6.49 -3.78 -7.32
CA GLN A 50 -6.59 -3.21 -8.67
C GLN A 50 -5.22 -2.84 -9.26
N GLU A 51 -4.32 -2.30 -8.44
CA GLU A 51 -2.96 -1.99 -8.87
C GLU A 51 -2.13 -3.25 -9.08
N LEU A 52 -2.29 -4.27 -8.23
CA LEU A 52 -1.63 -5.56 -8.42
C LEU A 52 -2.04 -6.20 -9.75
N ASP A 53 -3.33 -6.13 -10.10
CA ASP A 53 -3.82 -6.60 -11.40
C ASP A 53 -3.18 -5.83 -12.55
N LYS A 54 -3.06 -4.49 -12.46
CA LYS A 54 -2.38 -3.70 -13.50
C LYS A 54 -0.90 -4.05 -13.63
N LEU A 55 -0.19 -4.20 -12.52
CA LEU A 55 1.24 -4.52 -12.49
C LEU A 55 1.53 -5.90 -13.09
N ASN A 56 0.63 -6.87 -12.89
CA ASN A 56 0.77 -8.21 -13.45
C ASN A 56 0.21 -8.33 -14.89
N ASN A 57 -0.29 -7.24 -15.47
CA ASN A 57 -0.78 -7.17 -16.84
C ASN A 57 0.16 -6.32 -17.74
N PRO A 58 0.09 -6.48 -19.08
CA PRO A 58 0.86 -5.65 -19.99
C PRO A 58 0.60 -4.14 -19.76
N PRO A 59 1.64 -3.29 -19.80
CA PRO A 59 3.01 -3.55 -20.25
C PRO A 59 3.99 -4.06 -19.16
N TYR A 60 3.55 -4.27 -17.91
CA TYR A 60 4.43 -4.50 -16.76
C TYR A 60 4.70 -5.98 -16.42
N LYS A 61 4.27 -6.89 -17.31
CA LYS A 61 4.29 -8.36 -17.13
C LYS A 61 5.68 -9.00 -17.06
N ASP A 62 6.75 -8.23 -17.26
CA ASP A 62 8.12 -8.75 -17.24
C ASP A 62 8.62 -9.11 -15.82
N MET A 63 7.88 -8.73 -14.79
CA MET A 63 8.16 -9.10 -13.39
C MET A 63 6.89 -9.62 -12.73
N ILE A 64 7.07 -10.45 -11.71
CA ILE A 64 5.95 -10.93 -10.90
C ILE A 64 5.83 -10.00 -9.69
N TRP A 65 4.63 -9.49 -9.46
CA TRP A 65 4.34 -8.58 -8.37
C TRP A 65 3.50 -9.26 -7.30
N GLU A 66 3.78 -8.96 -6.05
CA GLU A 66 3.02 -9.40 -4.88
C GLU A 66 2.66 -8.19 -4.04
N PHE A 67 1.41 -8.14 -3.56
CA PHE A 67 1.05 -7.16 -2.55
C PHE A 67 1.64 -7.56 -1.19
N ALA A 68 2.52 -6.72 -0.65
CA ALA A 68 3.24 -7.00 0.60
C ALA A 68 2.51 -6.46 1.83
N GLY A 69 1.68 -5.41 1.69
CA GLY A 69 0.86 -4.87 2.77
C GLY A 69 0.66 -3.36 2.69
N ILE A 70 0.03 -2.81 3.72
CA ILE A 70 -0.15 -1.36 3.91
C ILE A 70 0.93 -0.87 4.88
N GLY A 71 1.71 0.13 4.46
CA GLY A 71 2.77 0.73 5.28
C GLY A 71 2.23 1.66 6.36
N PHE A 72 1.21 2.46 6.00
CA PHE A 72 0.42 3.25 6.92
C PHE A 72 -0.93 3.61 6.30
N ILE A 73 -1.87 4.01 7.16
CA ILE A 73 -3.07 4.76 6.81
C ILE A 73 -3.20 5.90 7.80
N LYS A 74 -3.44 7.13 7.33
CA LYS A 74 -3.64 8.29 8.18
C LYS A 74 -4.68 9.22 7.58
N ASN A 75 -5.50 9.84 8.43
CA ASN A 75 -6.33 10.95 8.00
C ASN A 75 -5.42 12.10 7.52
N THR A 76 -5.82 12.79 6.45
CA THR A 76 -5.13 13.98 5.98
C THR A 76 -6.11 15.13 5.73
N ASP A 77 -5.84 16.23 6.42
CA ASP A 77 -6.50 17.51 6.17
C ASP A 77 -5.75 18.36 5.14
N ASP A 78 -4.56 17.94 4.72
CA ASP A 78 -3.67 18.69 3.86
C ASP A 78 -4.26 18.85 2.45
N GLN A 79 -4.44 20.11 2.02
CA GLN A 79 -4.98 20.42 0.69
C GLN A 79 -3.98 20.11 -0.43
N GLU A 80 -2.67 20.12 -0.14
CA GLU A 80 -1.64 19.76 -1.12
C GLU A 80 -1.66 18.24 -1.38
N GLU A 81 -1.81 17.42 -0.33
CA GLU A 81 -1.97 15.98 -0.51
C GLU A 81 -3.24 15.68 -1.33
N LYS A 82 -4.36 16.38 -1.07
CA LYS A 82 -5.69 16.21 -1.72
C LYS A 82 -5.74 16.49 -3.23
N THR A 83 -4.78 17.21 -3.80
CA THR A 83 -4.80 17.59 -5.23
C THR A 83 -4.10 16.59 -6.15
N THR A 84 -3.50 15.53 -5.60
CA THR A 84 -2.75 14.53 -6.39
C THR A 84 -3.29 13.12 -6.13
N GLU A 85 -4.02 12.51 -7.07
CA GLU A 85 -4.53 11.12 -6.93
C GLU A 85 -3.42 10.07 -6.88
N HIS A 86 -2.23 10.39 -7.42
CA HIS A 86 -1.04 9.53 -7.46
C HIS A 86 0.11 10.34 -6.89
N LEU A 87 0.28 10.29 -5.56
CA LEU A 87 1.25 11.18 -4.91
C LEU A 87 2.67 10.79 -5.33
N PHE A 88 3.11 9.55 -5.08
CA PHE A 88 4.46 9.09 -5.44
C PHE A 88 4.53 7.57 -5.54
N ASP A 89 5.36 7.09 -6.47
CA ASP A 89 5.79 5.70 -6.55
C ASP A 89 7.32 5.66 -6.33
N THR A 90 7.76 4.96 -5.29
CA THR A 90 9.19 4.86 -4.94
C THR A 90 9.62 3.40 -4.98
N ILE A 91 10.66 3.10 -5.77
CA ILE A 91 11.30 1.78 -5.75
C ILE A 91 12.45 1.81 -4.75
N GLU A 92 12.43 0.88 -3.80
CA GLU A 92 13.47 0.74 -2.79
C GLU A 92 14.05 -0.67 -2.79
N GLU A 93 15.37 -0.76 -2.63
CA GLU A 93 16.07 -2.03 -2.45
C GLU A 93 16.52 -2.18 -1.00
N TYR A 94 16.16 -3.29 -0.37
CA TYR A 94 16.43 -3.57 1.03
C TYR A 94 17.53 -4.64 1.14
N PRO A 95 18.58 -4.42 1.94
CA PRO A 95 19.64 -5.42 2.14
C PRO A 95 19.12 -6.77 2.66
N ASP A 96 18.09 -6.72 3.50
CA ASP A 96 17.39 -7.88 4.05
C ASP A 96 15.88 -7.72 3.86
N ALA A 97 15.37 -8.30 2.77
CA ALA A 97 13.94 -8.31 2.49
C ALA A 97 13.12 -9.10 3.52
N GLY A 98 13.72 -10.10 4.17
CA GLY A 98 13.04 -10.89 5.22
C GLY A 98 12.78 -10.04 6.45
N ALA A 99 13.78 -9.29 6.90
CA ALA A 99 13.63 -8.33 7.99
C ALA A 99 12.59 -7.26 7.68
N TYR A 100 12.60 -6.71 6.46
CA TYR A 100 11.61 -5.72 6.04
C TYR A 100 10.18 -6.28 6.02
N MET A 101 9.98 -7.49 5.47
CA MET A 101 8.68 -8.15 5.48
C MET A 101 8.17 -8.43 6.90
N ASN A 102 9.06 -8.82 7.82
CA ASN A 102 8.69 -9.02 9.23
C ASN A 102 8.25 -7.70 9.89
N GLN A 103 8.96 -6.60 9.63
CA GLN A 103 8.57 -5.27 10.11
C GLN A 103 7.23 -4.83 9.51
N LEU A 104 7.03 -5.05 8.22
CA LEU A 104 5.79 -4.71 7.54
C LEU A 104 4.61 -5.50 8.10
N ARG A 105 4.78 -6.81 8.37
CA ARG A 105 3.75 -7.64 9.01
C ARG A 105 3.36 -7.09 10.38
N MET A 106 4.34 -6.79 11.24
CA MET A 106 4.07 -6.21 12.56
C MET A 106 3.32 -4.86 12.46
N ARG A 107 3.67 -4.02 11.48
CA ARG A 107 2.95 -2.76 11.24
C ARG A 107 1.51 -3.00 10.82
N ASN A 108 1.27 -3.94 9.91
CA ASN A 108 -0.09 -4.28 9.45
C ASN A 108 -0.94 -4.81 10.61
N GLU A 109 -0.38 -5.64 11.49
CA GLU A 109 -1.06 -6.10 12.71
C GLU A 109 -1.46 -4.93 13.61
N VAL A 110 -0.56 -3.97 13.84
CA VAL A 110 -0.83 -2.75 14.63
C VAL A 110 -1.92 -1.90 13.98
N ILE A 111 -1.86 -1.67 12.67
CA ILE A 111 -2.88 -0.92 11.92
C ILE A 111 -4.25 -1.58 12.07
N GLN A 112 -4.34 -2.90 11.89
CA GLN A 112 -5.58 -3.64 12.04
C GLN A 112 -6.13 -3.57 13.48
N MET A 113 -5.26 -3.65 14.49
CA MET A 113 -5.66 -3.48 15.89
C MET A 113 -6.20 -2.07 16.15
N GLN A 114 -5.54 -1.03 15.66
CA GLN A 114 -5.98 0.36 15.82
C GLN A 114 -7.35 0.58 15.18
N ILE A 115 -7.53 0.12 13.94
CA ILE A 115 -8.80 0.19 13.22
C ILE A 115 -9.92 -0.57 13.96
N ALA A 116 -9.60 -1.72 14.56
CA ALA A 116 -10.58 -2.50 15.32
C ALA A 116 -11.00 -1.79 16.63
N LEU A 117 -10.15 -0.93 17.20
CA LEU A 117 -10.43 -0.16 18.40
C LEU A 117 -11.17 1.16 18.11
N THR A 118 -11.10 1.66 16.87
CA THR A 118 -11.72 2.93 16.44
C THR A 118 -13.03 2.74 15.66
N ALA A 119 -13.39 1.50 15.32
CA ALA A 119 -14.63 1.12 14.63
C ALA A 119 -15.82 0.90 15.57
#